data_AF-A0A9D5V1F5-F1
#
_entry.id   AF-A0A9D5V1F5-F1
#
_cell.length_a   1.000
_cell.length_b   1.000
_cell.length_c   1.000
_cell.angle_alpha   90.00
_cell.angle_beta   90.00
_cell.angle_gamma   90.00
#
_symmetry.space_group_name_H-M   'P 1'
#
loop_
_entity.id
_entity.type
_entity.pdbx_description
1 polymer ?
#
loop_
_entity_poly.entity_id
_entity_poly.type
_entity_poly.pdbx_seq_one_letter_code
_entity_poly.pdbx_strand_id
1 'polypeptide(L)'
;MFVGSMGAWGFGSGGGAMKKMMLGVVIGVCLLWWESAWASLYCAVEFSGRRCQFVDLESCRKAVEGTQGSCVLNKESLMAPRGGGPFCLTEQWKTECIYQDRAACEKVAAPQKAICITNPNMDRGVVPEALSEEWKEKDAKKGRNYLPSPDYFPTPGHR
;
A
#
# COMPACT_ATOMS: atom_id res chain seq x y z
N MET A 1 13.98 -36.55 -14.17
CA MET A 1 13.54 -37.34 -15.35
C MET A 1 12.06 -37.12 -15.53
N PHE A 2 11.65 -36.24 -16.44
CA PHE A 2 10.28 -36.18 -16.95
C PHE A 2 10.41 -35.94 -18.45
N VAL A 3 10.07 -36.97 -19.20
CA VAL A 3 9.99 -37.02 -20.66
C VAL A 3 8.53 -36.72 -20.99
N GLY A 4 8.25 -35.68 -21.76
CA GLY A 4 6.89 -35.23 -22.05
C GLY A 4 6.74 -34.68 -23.46
N SER A 5 6.45 -35.59 -24.38
CA SER A 5 5.88 -35.48 -25.74
C SER A 5 5.64 -34.08 -26.33
N MET A 6 6.37 -33.81 -27.40
CA MET A 6 6.07 -32.81 -28.42
C MET A 6 4.92 -33.31 -29.31
N GLY A 7 3.72 -32.76 -29.14
CA GLY A 7 2.60 -32.96 -30.06
C GLY A 7 2.67 -31.98 -31.23
N ALA A 8 3.01 -32.47 -32.41
CA ALA A 8 2.97 -31.73 -33.67
C ALA A 8 1.51 -31.61 -34.17
N TRP A 9 1.01 -30.38 -34.30
CA TRP A 9 -0.27 -30.10 -34.95
C TRP A 9 -0.02 -29.49 -36.33
N GLY A 10 -0.35 -30.23 -37.38
CA GLY A 10 -0.34 -29.75 -38.76
C GLY A 10 -1.55 -28.87 -39.03
N PHE A 11 -1.32 -27.63 -39.45
CA PHE A 11 -2.36 -26.76 -40.01
C PHE A 11 -2.31 -26.85 -41.54
N GLY A 12 -3.34 -27.47 -42.10
CA GLY A 12 -3.61 -27.50 -43.55
C GLY A 12 -3.92 -26.10 -44.07
N SER A 13 -3.17 -25.69 -45.08
CA SER A 13 -3.31 -24.42 -45.79
C SER A 13 -4.32 -24.58 -46.92
N GLY A 14 -5.57 -24.20 -46.67
CA GLY A 14 -6.64 -24.11 -47.67
C GLY A 14 -6.81 -22.67 -48.13
N GLY A 15 -6.54 -22.41 -49.40
CA GLY A 15 -6.60 -21.10 -50.04
C GLY A 15 -7.98 -20.44 -49.95
N GLY A 16 -7.99 -19.22 -49.43
CA GLY A 16 -9.14 -18.31 -49.41
C GLY A 16 -8.63 -16.88 -49.30
N ALA A 17 -8.61 -16.20 -50.45
CA ALA A 17 -7.97 -14.91 -50.66
C ALA A 17 -8.45 -13.81 -49.70
N MET A 18 -7.46 -13.14 -49.09
CA MET A 18 -7.45 -11.72 -48.72
C MET A 18 -8.70 -11.15 -48.02
N LYS A 19 -9.06 -11.68 -46.83
CA LYS A 19 -9.85 -10.90 -45.85
C LYS A 19 -9.69 -11.32 -44.39
N LYS A 20 -8.99 -12.43 -44.12
CA LYS A 20 -8.81 -12.99 -42.75
C LYS A 20 -7.50 -12.60 -42.06
N MET A 21 -6.63 -11.81 -42.69
CA MET A 21 -5.35 -11.39 -42.11
C MET A 21 -5.41 -10.18 -41.16
N MET A 22 -6.56 -9.50 -41.02
CA MET A 22 -6.69 -8.38 -40.07
C MET A 22 -7.42 -8.73 -38.76
N LEU A 23 -7.97 -9.95 -38.61
CA LEU A 23 -8.70 -10.32 -37.40
C LEU A 23 -7.84 -11.09 -36.37
N GLY A 24 -6.75 -11.72 -36.80
CA GLY A 24 -5.84 -12.45 -35.90
C GLY A 24 -4.88 -11.55 -35.11
N VAL A 25 -4.50 -10.38 -35.67
CA VAL A 25 -3.53 -9.47 -35.05
C VAL A 25 -4.17 -8.66 -33.90
N VAL A 26 -5.47 -8.34 -34.00
CA VAL A 26 -6.17 -7.54 -32.97
C VAL A 26 -6.40 -8.33 -31.67
N ILE A 27 -6.63 -9.65 -31.78
CA ILE A 27 -6.85 -10.51 -30.60
C ILE A 27 -5.53 -10.82 -29.87
N GLY A 28 -4.41 -10.95 -30.61
CA GLY A 28 -3.09 -11.15 -30.02
C GLY A 28 -2.56 -9.94 -29.23
N VAL A 29 -2.96 -8.72 -29.60
CA VAL A 29 -2.53 -7.49 -28.90
C VAL A 29 -3.31 -7.25 -27.61
N CYS A 30 -4.59 -7.63 -27.52
CA CYS A 30 -5.38 -7.45 -26.29
C CYS A 30 -4.97 -8.36 -25.12
N LEU A 31 -4.33 -9.51 -25.37
CA LEU A 31 -3.94 -10.46 -24.32
C LEU A 31 -2.59 -10.15 -23.66
N LEU A 32 -1.84 -9.15 -24.15
CA LEU A 32 -0.52 -8.78 -23.61
C LEU A 32 -0.54 -7.56 -22.67
N TRP A 33 -1.73 -7.01 -22.38
CA TRP A 33 -1.86 -5.71 -21.70
C TRP A 33 -2.59 -5.79 -20.34
N TRP A 34 -2.62 -6.96 -19.70
CA TRP A 34 -3.22 -7.10 -18.37
C TRP A 34 -2.24 -7.60 -17.32
N GLU A 35 -0.99 -7.10 -17.35
CA GLU A 35 -0.26 -6.94 -16.10
C GLU A 35 -0.80 -5.67 -15.43
N SER A 36 -2.00 -5.79 -14.83
CA SER A 36 -2.40 -4.80 -13.83
C SER A 36 -1.28 -4.81 -12.81
N ALA A 37 -0.51 -3.73 -12.72
CA ALA A 37 0.41 -3.56 -11.62
C ALA A 37 -0.46 -3.36 -10.38
N TRP A 38 -0.77 -4.47 -9.68
CA TRP A 38 -1.42 -4.41 -8.38
C TRP A 38 -0.43 -3.68 -7.49
N ALA A 39 -0.73 -2.42 -7.18
CA ALA A 39 0.10 -1.61 -6.31
C ALA A 39 0.15 -2.30 -4.95
N SER A 40 1.28 -2.95 -4.65
CA SER A 40 1.44 -3.67 -3.40
C SER A 40 1.63 -2.71 -2.22
N LEU A 41 1.60 -3.23 -0.99
CA LEU A 41 1.67 -2.44 0.23
C LEU A 41 3.07 -1.86 0.48
N TYR A 42 4.13 -2.50 -0.03
CA TYR A 42 5.52 -2.10 0.19
C TYR A 42 6.27 -1.90 -1.12
N CYS A 43 7.17 -0.91 -1.12
CA CYS A 43 8.10 -0.65 -2.19
C CYS A 43 9.54 -0.81 -1.71
N ALA A 44 10.33 -1.56 -2.47
CA ALA A 44 11.78 -1.48 -2.38
C ALA A 44 12.24 -0.20 -3.10
N VAL A 45 13.02 0.63 -2.40
CA VAL A 45 13.62 1.85 -2.94
C VAL A 45 15.13 1.63 -2.98
N GLU A 46 15.70 1.68 -4.17
CA GLU A 46 17.13 1.51 -4.42
C GLU A 46 17.63 2.69 -5.25
N PHE A 47 18.95 2.80 -5.47
CA PHE A 47 19.51 3.84 -6.33
C PHE A 47 18.99 3.76 -7.78
N SER A 48 18.61 2.55 -8.23
CA SER A 48 18.12 2.25 -9.58
C SER A 48 16.64 2.57 -9.77
N GLY A 49 15.89 2.84 -8.68
CA GLY A 49 14.48 3.18 -8.76
C GLY A 49 13.63 2.59 -7.63
N ARG A 50 12.31 2.53 -7.87
CA ARG A 50 11.31 2.09 -6.90
C ARG A 50 10.49 0.92 -7.45
N ARG A 51 10.45 -0.18 -6.71
CA ARG A 51 9.71 -1.42 -7.07
C ARG A 51 8.62 -1.69 -6.03
N CYS A 52 7.36 -1.41 -6.38
CA CYS A 52 6.20 -1.53 -5.49
C CYS A 52 5.42 -2.82 -5.71
N GLN A 53 6.09 -3.97 -5.58
CA GLN A 53 5.52 -5.30 -5.83
C GLN A 53 5.51 -6.25 -4.62
N PHE A 54 5.83 -5.76 -3.42
CA PHE A 54 5.96 -6.56 -2.20
C PHE A 54 4.71 -6.44 -1.31
N VAL A 55 4.05 -7.57 -1.06
CA VAL A 55 2.84 -7.64 -0.22
C VAL A 55 3.19 -7.47 1.26
N ASP A 56 4.36 -7.96 1.69
CA ASP A 56 4.82 -7.94 3.07
C ASP A 56 6.22 -7.33 3.22
N LEU A 57 6.51 -6.84 4.44
CA LEU A 57 7.77 -6.17 4.76
C LEU A 57 8.96 -7.11 4.65
N GLU A 58 8.79 -8.39 4.99
CA GLU A 58 9.89 -9.35 5.01
C GLU A 58 10.37 -9.68 3.59
N SER A 59 9.43 -9.89 2.67
CA SER A 59 9.69 -10.05 1.23
C SER A 59 10.37 -8.82 0.64
N CYS A 60 9.94 -7.61 1.03
CA CYS A 60 10.63 -6.39 0.64
C CYS A 60 12.07 -6.37 1.18
N ARG A 61 12.27 -6.68 2.47
CA ARG A 61 13.59 -6.66 3.11
C ARG A 61 14.55 -7.64 2.46
N LYS A 62 14.09 -8.84 2.12
CA LYS A 62 14.86 -9.83 1.36
C LYS A 62 15.25 -9.30 -0.03
N ALA A 63 14.40 -8.54 -0.68
CA ALA A 63 14.67 -8.00 -2.02
C ALA A 63 15.72 -6.87 -2.04
N VAL A 64 15.91 -6.15 -0.92
CA VAL A 64 16.96 -5.14 -0.74
C VAL A 64 18.16 -5.67 0.07
N GLU A 65 18.15 -6.96 0.42
CA GLU A 65 19.24 -7.57 1.17
C GLU A 65 20.51 -7.59 0.33
N GLY A 66 21.59 -7.01 0.87
CA GLY A 66 22.85 -6.85 0.14
C GLY A 66 22.93 -5.61 -0.76
N THR A 67 21.88 -4.79 -0.83
CA THR A 67 21.92 -3.46 -1.49
C THR A 67 21.86 -2.34 -0.45
N GLN A 68 22.09 -1.09 -0.88
CA GLN A 68 21.85 0.11 -0.05
C GLN A 68 20.36 0.54 -0.09
N GLY A 69 19.46 -0.38 -0.46
CA GLY A 69 18.04 -0.11 -0.57
C GLY A 69 17.34 0.02 0.78
N SER A 70 16.12 0.55 0.75
CA SER A 70 15.22 0.62 1.90
C SER A 70 13.81 0.21 1.51
N CYS A 71 13.09 -0.37 2.47
CA CYS A 71 11.69 -0.73 2.31
C CYS A 71 10.80 0.38 2.85
N VAL A 72 9.95 0.92 1.98
CA VAL A 72 9.01 1.98 2.35
C VAL A 72 7.58 1.52 2.08
N LEU A 73 6.64 2.06 2.84
CA LEU A 73 5.23 1.83 2.58
C LEU A 73 4.80 2.54 1.30
N ASN A 74 4.00 1.86 0.49
CA ASN A 74 3.38 2.48 -0.67
C ASN A 74 2.13 3.26 -0.24
N LYS A 75 2.27 4.58 -0.13
CA LYS A 75 1.15 5.45 0.28
C LYS A 75 -0.02 5.44 -0.71
N GLU A 76 0.23 5.08 -1.98
CA GLU A 76 -0.78 5.07 -3.03
C GLU A 76 -1.68 3.83 -2.97
N SER A 77 -1.20 2.73 -2.39
CA SER A 77 -2.00 1.52 -2.15
C SER A 77 -2.71 1.53 -0.81
N LEU A 78 -2.46 2.52 0.05
CA LEU A 78 -3.19 2.69 1.28
C LEU A 78 -4.63 3.12 0.98
N MET A 79 -5.58 2.33 1.48
CA MET A 79 -6.98 2.74 1.48
C MET A 79 -7.16 3.97 2.38
N ALA A 80 -8.20 4.76 2.07
CA ALA A 80 -8.58 5.90 2.89
C ALA A 80 -8.74 5.47 4.35
N PRO A 81 -8.00 6.07 5.30
CA PRO A 81 -8.05 5.70 6.70
C PRO A 81 -9.45 5.94 7.27
N ARG A 82 -9.94 5.01 8.10
CA ARG A 82 -11.17 5.16 8.89
C ARG A 82 -10.82 5.56 10.32
N GLY A 83 -11.61 6.43 10.93
CA GLY A 83 -11.37 6.95 12.28
C GLY A 83 -10.52 8.21 12.28
N GLY A 84 -10.11 8.66 13.47
CA GLY A 84 -9.32 9.89 13.64
C GLY A 84 -8.38 9.87 14.84
N GLY A 85 -7.99 8.68 15.30
CA GLY A 85 -6.86 8.53 16.21
C GLY A 85 -5.54 8.94 15.52
N PRO A 86 -4.51 9.33 16.29
CA PRO A 86 -3.19 9.69 15.78
C PRO A 86 -2.43 8.53 15.14
N PHE A 87 -2.73 7.29 15.53
CA PHE A 87 -2.08 6.09 14.99
C PHE A 87 -3.09 5.16 14.34
N CYS A 88 -2.68 4.58 13.22
CA CYS A 88 -3.48 3.68 12.40
C CYS A 88 -2.88 2.30 12.34
N LEU A 89 -3.76 1.31 12.47
CA LEU A 89 -3.47 -0.07 12.15
C LEU A 89 -3.77 -0.29 10.67
N THR A 90 -2.74 -0.59 9.89
CA THR A 90 -2.85 -0.85 8.46
C THR A 90 -2.69 -2.34 8.19
N GLU A 91 -3.74 -2.91 7.62
CA GLU A 91 -3.78 -4.25 7.06
C GLU A 91 -3.90 -4.16 5.53
N GLN A 92 -3.78 -5.29 4.83
CA GLN A 92 -3.81 -5.35 3.37
C GLN A 92 -5.07 -4.69 2.75
N TRP A 93 -6.21 -4.73 3.44
CA TRP A 93 -7.51 -4.31 2.90
C TRP A 93 -8.23 -3.26 3.77
N LYS A 94 -7.59 -2.76 4.83
CA LYS A 94 -8.17 -1.73 5.69
C LYS A 94 -7.10 -0.96 6.43
N THR A 95 -7.40 0.31 6.71
CA THR A 95 -6.60 1.17 7.59
C THR A 95 -7.52 1.79 8.63
N GLU A 96 -7.28 1.46 9.90
CA GLU A 96 -8.11 1.89 11.04
C GLU A 96 -7.30 2.74 12.01
N CYS A 97 -7.60 4.03 12.05
CA CYS A 97 -7.00 5.05 12.90
C CYS A 97 -7.82 5.23 14.17
N ILE A 98 -7.68 4.28 15.10
CA ILE A 98 -8.41 4.29 16.38
C ILE A 98 -7.47 4.33 17.59
N TYR A 99 -6.16 4.22 17.38
CA TYR A 99 -5.19 4.15 18.46
C TYR A 99 -4.67 5.54 18.84
N GLN A 100 -4.73 5.83 20.13
CA GLN A 100 -4.20 7.07 20.71
C GLN A 100 -2.71 7.00 21.00
N ASP A 101 -2.19 5.79 21.16
CA ASP A 101 -0.81 5.52 21.54
C ASP A 101 -0.15 4.55 20.55
N ARG A 102 1.11 4.84 20.21
CA ARG A 102 1.87 4.04 19.24
C ARG A 102 2.17 2.64 19.76
N ALA A 103 2.54 2.50 21.03
CA ALA A 103 2.87 1.20 21.61
C ALA A 103 1.63 0.29 21.68
N ALA A 104 0.46 0.86 21.98
CA ALA A 104 -0.81 0.12 21.92
C ALA A 104 -1.12 -0.39 20.51
N CYS A 105 -0.90 0.44 19.50
CA CYS A 105 -1.08 0.09 18.09
C CYS A 105 -0.09 -1.01 17.64
N GLU A 106 1.19 -0.88 17.95
CA GLU A 106 2.23 -1.88 17.63
C GLU A 106 1.97 -3.23 18.29
N LYS A 107 1.47 -3.23 19.54
CA LYS A 107 1.10 -4.46 20.26
C LYS A 107 0.00 -5.25 19.55
N VAL A 108 -0.96 -4.56 18.92
CA VAL A 108 -2.04 -5.21 18.15
C VAL A 108 -1.59 -5.53 16.72
N ALA A 109 -0.69 -4.73 16.16
CA ALA A 109 -0.17 -4.93 14.82
C ALA A 109 0.61 -6.24 14.65
N ALA A 110 1.46 -6.57 15.62
CA ALA A 110 2.32 -7.75 15.58
C ALA A 110 1.56 -9.08 15.34
N PRO A 111 0.54 -9.46 16.12
CA PRO A 111 -0.17 -10.73 15.90
C PRO A 111 -0.98 -10.76 14.60
N GLN A 112 -1.41 -9.60 14.10
CA GLN A 112 -2.25 -9.49 12.90
C GLN A 112 -1.43 -9.35 11.61
N LYS A 113 -0.10 -9.34 11.71
CA LYS A 113 0.80 -8.99 10.59
C LYS A 113 0.44 -7.65 9.95
N ALA A 114 -0.11 -6.76 10.76
CA ALA A 114 -0.44 -5.40 10.38
C ALA A 114 0.73 -4.47 10.69
N ILE A 115 0.62 -3.22 10.26
CA ILE A 115 1.64 -2.19 10.50
C ILE A 115 1.00 -1.07 11.29
N CYS A 116 1.70 -0.58 12.31
CA CYS A 116 1.33 0.67 12.93
C CYS A 116 1.95 1.85 12.18
N ILE A 117 1.13 2.77 11.68
CA ILE A 117 1.57 3.99 11.00
C ILE A 117 0.96 5.23 11.65
N THR A 118 1.61 6.38 11.50
CA THR A 118 1.01 7.68 11.87
C THR A 118 -0.13 8.00 10.92
N ASN A 119 -1.22 8.57 11.45
CA ASN A 119 -2.39 8.93 10.66
C ASN A 119 -2.03 10.00 9.62
N PRO A 120 -2.11 9.70 8.31
CA PRO A 120 -1.74 10.66 7.27
C PRO A 120 -2.67 11.87 7.19
N ASN A 121 -3.87 11.81 7.80
CA ASN A 121 -4.76 12.96 7.89
C ASN A 121 -4.28 13.99 8.93
N MET A 122 -3.54 13.57 9.95
CA MET A 122 -3.00 14.47 10.98
C MET A 122 -1.85 15.34 10.45
N ASP A 123 -0.99 14.79 9.57
CA ASP A 123 0.14 15.51 8.97
C ASP A 123 -0.29 16.69 8.07
N ARG A 124 -1.56 16.75 7.65
CA ARG A 124 -2.08 17.84 6.80
C ARG A 124 -2.65 19.01 7.59
N GLY A 125 -2.61 18.98 8.93
CA GLY A 125 -3.28 19.98 9.77
C GLY A 125 -4.82 19.96 9.62
N VAL A 126 -5.37 18.91 9.01
CA VAL A 126 -6.82 18.72 8.88
C VAL A 126 -7.29 17.99 10.12
N VAL A 127 -7.46 18.72 11.22
CA VAL A 127 -8.13 18.19 12.41
C VAL A 127 -9.59 17.95 12.00
N PRO A 128 -10.12 16.72 12.05
CA PRO A 128 -11.51 16.49 11.67
C PRO A 128 -12.41 17.28 12.61
N GLU A 129 -13.14 18.26 12.06
CA GLU A 129 -13.96 19.20 12.84
C GLU A 129 -14.94 18.47 13.78
N ALA A 130 -15.45 17.31 13.33
CA ALA A 130 -16.34 16.44 14.08
C ALA A 130 -15.71 15.78 15.33
N LEU A 131 -14.39 15.56 15.35
CA LEU A 131 -13.69 15.04 16.54
C LEU A 131 -13.38 16.15 17.55
N SER A 132 -13.40 17.43 17.14
CA SER A 132 -13.13 18.51 18.08
C SER A 132 -14.25 18.68 19.12
N GLU A 133 -15.50 18.40 18.77
CA GLU A 133 -16.63 18.64 19.67
C GLU A 133 -16.91 17.46 20.62
N GLU A 134 -16.86 16.20 20.14
CA GLU A 134 -17.13 15.03 21.01
C GLU A 134 -16.03 14.83 22.08
N TRP A 135 -14.78 15.19 21.76
CA TRP A 135 -13.68 15.09 22.71
C TRP A 135 -13.66 16.25 23.71
N LYS A 136 -14.06 17.46 23.30
CA LYS A 136 -14.24 18.58 24.23
C LYS A 136 -15.22 18.23 25.36
N GLU A 137 -16.31 17.54 25.07
CA GLU A 137 -17.29 17.17 26.11
C GLU A 137 -16.77 16.06 27.06
N LYS A 138 -16.12 15.02 26.52
CA LYS A 138 -15.58 13.92 27.34
C LYS A 138 -14.40 14.35 28.21
N ASP A 139 -13.54 15.25 27.74
CA ASP A 139 -12.39 15.74 28.49
C ASP A 139 -12.73 16.89 29.46
N ALA A 140 -13.74 17.72 29.16
CA ALA A 140 -14.27 18.69 30.12
C ALA A 140 -14.78 18.02 31.41
N LYS A 141 -15.40 16.83 31.29
CA LYS A 141 -15.83 16.03 32.46
C LYS A 141 -14.66 15.41 33.25
N LYS A 142 -13.47 15.30 32.67
CA LYS A 142 -12.27 14.77 33.34
C LYS A 142 -11.35 15.84 33.93
N GLY A 143 -11.68 17.12 33.78
CA GLY A 143 -10.88 18.23 34.32
C GLY A 143 -9.46 18.32 33.76
N ARG A 144 -9.20 17.72 32.59
CA ARG A 144 -7.89 17.79 31.94
C ARG A 144 -7.91 18.92 30.91
N ASN A 145 -7.25 20.03 31.24
CA ASN A 145 -6.93 21.07 30.27
C ASN A 145 -5.90 20.50 29.28
N TYR A 146 -6.34 20.10 28.09
CA TYR A 146 -5.43 19.88 26.98
C TYR A 146 -4.99 21.24 26.44
N LEU A 147 -3.89 21.75 26.97
CA LEU A 147 -2.99 22.53 26.13
C LEU A 147 -2.43 21.54 25.09
N PRO A 148 -2.63 21.74 23.78
CA PRO A 148 -1.93 20.93 22.79
C PRO A 148 -0.45 21.02 23.11
N SER A 149 0.20 19.86 23.34
CA SER A 149 1.63 19.85 23.65
C SER A 149 2.34 20.57 22.50
N PRO A 150 3.07 21.68 22.75
CA PRO A 150 3.70 22.45 21.70
C PRO A 150 4.79 21.66 20.94
N ASP A 151 5.15 20.47 21.42
CA ASP A 151 6.22 19.63 20.89
C ASP A 151 5.84 18.76 19.68
N TYR A 152 4.58 18.81 19.21
CA TYR A 152 4.13 18.02 18.05
C TYR A 152 3.99 18.84 16.76
N PHE A 153 4.72 19.95 16.64
CA PHE A 153 5.01 20.54 15.35
C PHE A 153 6.35 19.98 14.85
N PRO A 154 6.38 19.08 13.84
CA PRO A 154 7.63 18.77 13.19
C PRO A 154 8.19 20.08 12.61
N THR A 155 9.33 20.53 13.14
CA THR A 155 10.08 21.62 12.53
C THR A 155 10.26 21.29 11.05
N PRO A 156 9.95 22.21 10.11
CA PRO A 156 10.17 21.96 8.70
C PRO A 156 11.66 21.64 8.50
N GLY A 157 11.95 20.36 8.25
CA GLY A 157 13.29 19.90 7.92
C GLY A 157 13.70 20.55 6.62
N HIS A 158 14.70 21.42 6.69
CA HIS A 158 15.41 21.94 5.54
C HIS A 158 15.87 20.78 4.65
N ARG A 159 15.33 20.72 3.42
CA ARG A 159 15.96 20.03 2.30
C ARG A 159 17.07 20.89 1.73
#